data_AF-F0IRK2-F1
#
_entry.id   AF-F0IRK2-F1
#
_cell.length_a   1.000
_cell.length_b   1.000
_cell.length_c   1.000
_cell.angle_alpha   90.00
_cell.angle_beta   90.00
_cell.angle_gamma   90.00
#
_symmetry.space_group_name_H-M   'P 1'
#
loop_
_entity.id
_entity.type
_entity.pdbx_description
1 polymer ?
#
loop_
_entity_poly.entity_id
_entity_poly.type
_entity_poly.pdbx_seq_one_letter_code
_entity_poly.pdbx_strand_id
1 'polypeptide(L)' 'MIYNQYRSSLGRIFHLLCVYKDIEIIEGYFIPDYVYMLMSIPSKIGVLNFMGYLKGKSALVMFCKHVNPKYKFEKRYF' A
#
# COMPACT_ATOMS: atom_id res chain seq x y z
N MET A 1 16.01 1.69 -12.81
CA MET A 1 15.44 0.68 -11.88
C MET A 1 14.95 1.37 -10.61
N ILE A 2 13.73 1.91 -10.63
CA ILE A 2 13.15 2.65 -9.48
C ILE A 2 12.42 1.68 -8.51
N TYR A 3 11.90 0.57 -9.04
CA TYR A 3 11.14 -0.44 -8.29
C TYR A 3 11.90 -1.08 -7.13
N ASN A 4 13.16 -1.48 -7.35
CA ASN A 4 13.98 -2.14 -6.33
C ASN A 4 14.23 -1.25 -5.10
N GLN A 5 14.24 0.07 -5.26
CA GLN A 5 14.43 1.00 -4.13
C GLN A 5 13.17 1.08 -3.26
N TYR A 6 11.98 1.00 -3.86
CA TYR A 6 10.71 1.12 -3.14
C TYR A 6 10.11 -0.21 -2.69
N ARG A 7 10.55 -1.34 -3.26
CA ARG A 7 10.03 -2.68 -2.94
C ARG A 7 10.02 -2.97 -1.44
N SER A 8 11.14 -2.71 -0.76
CA SER A 8 11.24 -2.93 0.70
C SER A 8 10.30 -2.02 1.48
N SER A 9 10.16 -0.75 1.07
CA SER A 9 9.24 0.15 1.75
C SER A 9 7.77 -0.16 1.45
N LEU A 10 7.44 -0.66 0.25
CA LEU A 10 6.09 -1.07 -0.13
C LEU A 10 5.67 -2.26 0.71
N GLY A 11 6.50 -3.30 0.79
CA GLY A 11 6.25 -4.46 1.65
C GLY A 11 5.98 -4.05 3.10
N ARG A 12 6.81 -3.16 3.66
CA ARG A 12 6.63 -2.69 5.04
C ARG A 12 5.34 -1.89 5.24
N ILE A 13 4.92 -1.10 4.25
CA ILE A 13 3.64 -0.36 4.32
C ILE A 13 2.46 -1.32 4.26
N PHE A 14 2.46 -2.28 3.33
CA PHE A 14 1.36 -3.25 3.22
C PHE A 14 1.21 -4.09 4.48
N HIS A 15 2.30 -4.63 5.02
CA HIS A 15 2.25 -5.36 6.30
C HIS A 15 1.65 -4.51 7.42
N LEU A 16 2.09 -3.25 7.55
CA LEU A 16 1.64 -2.37 8.62
C LEU A 16 0.15 -2.00 8.47
N LEU A 17 -0.33 -1.79 7.24
CA LEU A 17 -1.75 -1.53 6.96
C LEU A 17 -2.63 -2.76 7.22
N CYS A 18 -2.14 -3.96 6.91
CA CYS A 18 -2.87 -5.21 7.19
C CYS A 18 -2.95 -5.50 8.69
N VAL A 19 -1.85 -5.27 9.44
CA VAL A 19 -1.83 -5.40 10.91
C VAL A 19 -2.82 -4.44 11.57
N TYR A 20 -2.96 -3.21 11.09
CA TYR A 20 -3.96 -2.27 11.63
C TYR A 20 -5.42 -2.69 11.45
N LYS A 21 -5.69 -3.63 10.55
CA LYS A 21 -7.04 -4.14 10.25
C LYS A 21 -7.21 -5.59 10.69
N ASP A 22 -6.27 -6.13 11.44
CA ASP A 22 -6.24 -7.54 11.87
C ASP A 22 -6.40 -8.51 10.68
N ILE A 23 -5.73 -8.19 9.57
CA ILE A 23 -5.72 -9.01 8.35
C ILE A 23 -4.36 -9.65 8.20
N GLU A 24 -4.36 -10.96 8.02
CA GLU A 24 -3.15 -11.74 7.82
C GLU A 24 -2.82 -11.85 6.33
N ILE A 25 -1.57 -11.56 5.98
CA ILE A 25 -1.06 -11.78 4.61
C ILE A 25 -0.46 -13.19 4.59
N ILE A 26 -1.00 -14.05 3.74
CA ILE A 26 -0.53 -15.43 3.56
C ILE A 26 0.62 -15.43 2.56
N GLU A 27 0.43 -14.79 1.40
CA GLU A 27 1.45 -14.68 0.35
C GLU A 27 1.44 -13.29 -0.30
N GLY A 28 2.58 -12.87 -0.84
CA GLY A 28 2.71 -11.59 -1.53
C GLY A 28 3.84 -11.61 -2.56
N TYR A 29 3.49 -11.40 -3.83
CA TYR A 29 4.44 -11.31 -4.93
C TYR A 29 4.47 -9.91 -5.52
N PHE A 30 5.68 -9.40 -5.64
CA PHE A 30 6.00 -8.08 -6.17
C PHE A 30 6.50 -8.25 -7.60
N ILE A 31 5.64 -7.92 -8.57
CA ILE A 31 5.95 -7.90 -10.00
C ILE A 31 6.07 -6.42 -10.41
N PRO A 32 6.93 -6.05 -11.38
CA PRO A 32 7.21 -4.64 -11.68
C PRO A 32 5.98 -3.77 -11.93
N ASP A 33 4.94 -4.33 -12.56
CA ASP A 33 3.73 -3.60 -12.95
C ASP A 33 2.55 -3.82 -12.00
N TYR A 34 2.55 -4.88 -11.21
CA TYR A 34 1.45 -5.23 -10.32
C TYR A 34 1.91 -5.99 -9.07
N VAL A 35 1.10 -5.91 -8.02
CA VAL A 35 1.33 -6.62 -6.76
C VAL A 35 0.24 -7.67 -6.61
N TYR A 36 0.65 -8.93 -6.44
CA TYR A 36 -0.24 -10.03 -6.11
C TYR A 36 -0.17 -10.28 -4.60
N MET A 37 -1.31 -10.32 -3.91
CA MET A 37 -1.39 -10.59 -2.47
C MET A 37 -2.51 -11.58 -2.18
N LEU A 38 -2.19 -12.60 -1.40
CA LEU A 38 -3.13 -13.53 -0.80
C LEU A 38 -3.30 -13.16 0.67
N MET A 39 -4.54 -12.86 1.08
CA MET A 39 -4.84 -12.35 2.41
C MET A 39 -6.05 -13.08 3.00
N SER A 40 -5.98 -13.34 4.31
CA SER A 40 -7.10 -13.83 5.10
C SER A 40 -7.89 -12.65 5.65
N ILE A 41 -9.09 -12.41 5.12
CA ILE A 41 -9.94 -11.30 5.53
C ILE A 41 -11.05 -11.85 6.45
N PRO A 42 -11.21 -11.29 7.67
CA PRO A 42 -12.29 -11.70 8.55
C PRO A 42 -13.64 -11.28 7.96
N SER A 43 -14.68 -12.10 8.15
CA SER A 43 -16.03 -11.88 7.62
C SER A 43 -16.69 -10.56 8.04
N LYS A 44 -16.16 -9.90 9.08
CA LYS A 44 -16.61 -8.59 9.58
C LYS A 44 -16.22 -7.42 8.65
N ILE A 45 -15.23 -7.61 7.77
CA ILE A 45 -14.69 -6.56 6.90
C ILE A 45 -15.10 -6.83 5.46
N GLY A 46 -15.77 -5.88 4.84
CA GLY A 46 -16.09 -5.94 3.41
C GLY A 46 -14.84 -5.85 2.54
N VAL A 47 -14.70 -6.79 1.60
CA VAL A 47 -13.53 -6.88 0.70
C VAL A 47 -13.30 -5.59 -0.08
N LEU A 48 -14.35 -4.98 -0.64
CA LEU A 48 -14.25 -3.73 -1.39
C LEU A 48 -13.74 -2.57 -0.53
N ASN A 49 -14.23 -2.47 0.71
CA ASN A 49 -13.81 -1.43 1.65
C ASN A 49 -12.33 -1.59 2.02
N PHE A 50 -11.91 -2.83 2.28
CA PHE A 50 -10.51 -3.10 2.58
C PHE A 50 -9.59 -2.83 1.39
N MET A 51 -10.00 -3.20 0.17
CA MET A 51 -9.23 -2.96 -1.04
C MET A 51 -9.04 -1.44 -1.29
N GLY A 52 -10.10 -0.65 -1.11
CA GLY A 52 -10.05 0.81 -1.20
C GLY A 52 -9.12 1.42 -0.13
N TYR A 53 -9.22 0.95 1.11
CA TYR A 53 -8.34 1.35 2.21
C TYR A 53 -6.87 1.04 1.89
N LEU A 54 -6.56 -0.18 1.46
CA LEU A 54 -5.20 -0.65 1.20
C LEU A 54 -4.56 0.18 0.09
N LYS A 55 -5.25 0.36 -1.05
CA LYS A 55 -4.76 1.14 -2.19
C LYS A 55 -4.63 2.63 -1.85
N GLY A 56 -5.64 3.22 -1.19
CA GLY A 56 -5.64 4.64 -0.85
C GLY A 56 -4.56 5.01 0.17
N LYS A 57 -4.47 4.26 1.27
CA LYS A 57 -3.48 4.55 2.33
C LYS A 57 -2.05 4.24 1.88
N SER A 58 -1.83 3.14 1.16
CA SER A 58 -0.49 2.83 0.65
C SER A 58 0.04 3.91 -0.28
N ALA A 59 -0.78 4.40 -1.23
CA ALA A 59 -0.42 5.50 -2.12
C ALA A 59 -0.05 6.78 -1.35
N LEU A 60 -0.85 7.14 -0.34
CA LEU A 60 -0.60 8.31 0.51
C LEU A 60 0.72 8.21 1.28
N VAL A 61 0.99 7.06 1.91
CA VAL A 61 2.22 6.87 2.69
C VAL A 61 3.44 6.83 1.77
N MET A 62 3.31 6.19 0.61
CA MET A 62 4.37 6.17 -0.41
C MET A 62 4.71 7.55 -0.92
N PHE A 63 3.69 8.33 -1.26
CA PHE A 63 3.84 9.72 -1.66
C PHE A 63 4.55 10.52 -0.57
N CYS A 64 4.08 10.44 0.68
CA CYS A 64 4.68 11.19 1.78
C CYS A 64 6.14 10.83 2.09
N LYS A 65 6.55 9.57 1.87
CA LYS A 65 7.89 9.06 2.19
C LYS A 65 8.92 9.26 1.07
N HIS A 66 8.53 9.15 -0.19
CA HIS A 66 9.48 9.08 -1.31
C HIS A 66 9.34 10.22 -2.31
N VAL A 67 8.29 11.03 -2.23
CA VAL A 67 8.16 12.19 -3.11
C VAL A 67 8.95 13.35 -2.53
N ASN A 68 9.79 13.93 -3.39
CA ASN A 68 10.61 15.10 -3.08
C ASN A 68 9.70 16.25 -2.60
N PRO A 69 10.01 16.96 -1.48
CA PRO A 69 9.17 18.01 -0.91
C PRO A 69 8.71 19.07 -1.91
N LYS A 70 9.47 19.34 -2.99
CA LYS A 70 9.07 20.25 -4.08
C LYS A 70 7.74 19.86 -4.73
N TYR A 71 7.49 18.56 -4.96
CA TYR A 71 6.24 18.05 -5.53
C TYR A 71 5.16 17.77 -4.46
N LYS A 72 5.48 17.92 -3.18
CA LYS A 72 4.55 17.64 -2.07
C LYS A 72 3.55 18.79 -1.84
N PHE A 73 3.93 20.00 -2.28
CA PHE A 73 3.16 21.24 -2.10
C PHE A 73 2.62 21.83 -3.41
N GLU A 74 3.19 21.49 -4.57
CA GLU A 74 2.65 21.92 -5.86
C GLU A 74 1.48 21.01 -6.28
N LYS A 75 0.27 21.59 -6.26
CA LYS A 75 -1.00 21.09 -6.82
C LYS A 75 -1.71 19.99 -6.01
N ARG A 76 -2.44 20.42 -4.99
CA ARG A 76 -3.67 19.73 -4.54
C ARG A 76 -4.88 20.54 -5.02
N TYR A 77 -5.35 20.25 -6.22
CA TYR A 77 -6.75 20.54 -6.60
C TYR A 77 -7.45 19.18 -6.62
N PHE A 78 -8.46 19.03 -5.78
CA PHE A 78 -9.36 17.88 -5.73
C PHE A 78 -10.47 18.06 -6.75
#